data_AF-A0A6L7G7M1-F1
#
_entry.id   AF-A0A6L7G7M1-F1
#
_cell.length_a   1.000
_cell.length_b   1.000
_cell.length_c   1.000
_cell.angle_alpha   90.00
_cell.angle_beta   90.00
_cell.angle_gamma   90.00
#
_symmetry.space_group_name_H-M   'P 1'
#
loop_
_entity.id
_entity.type
_entity.pdbx_description
1 polymer ?
#
loop_
_entity_poly.entity_id
_entity_poly.type
_entity_poly.pdbx_seq_one_letter_code
_entity_poly.pdbx_strand_id
1 'polypeptide(L)'
;MEGRLEAPGAEDPQGSEPVAITGNPWRQLGRALDLREAARAWAPVMLAQAETGEGASVFLRDPEGGRPRAVAHWPEARMPSGLMLAAAEAAMDSDRGVVRGAVGDDGRPSGGLVALATPLTVEGQVQGAVGLELLPRDAAELREAMRRLQWGAAWMRDLVRREAMASDRQRYDHAIAALNAVIAVAERDDIATAARAAATDLATRFGCDRVSVGFRRFGSSKVVAISHSAQFARQMNLVRLLGAAMDEAIDQRGPVLWPAEDSADPVASHRHEKLARAQGAGQIVTVPLYALGHFIGAITFERPAEAPFTQDDLEILEAVTTVLAPVLDEKRRNDRWLITKLGEAGTRQFVRLFGPGYLGRKIALIAVLGLGLFFWFATGADRISAEGQVAGRVQRTVAAPYDGFIAAALARAGDPVTQGQLLVQLDDREMALERLRLVTERQRQQIEYDRALAARDRAEAQARRAEIAQAEAEIALIDKQLERARLSAPFDGLVISGDLSQSIGASVARGDALLTVAPTGEYRLGLDVDERRIADVHPGQSGTLVPTALPDHGFPFEVTQITPVAEYGDGATTFRVEASFTGDTAALQPGMEGVAKIDAGEKRLIAIWTRPMTDWARLWAWRWLPE
;
A
#
# COMPACT_ATOMS: atom_id res chain seq x y z
N MET A 1 23.90 94.92 2.79
CA MET A 1 25.12 95.44 2.14
C MET A 1 25.92 94.23 1.73
N GLU A 2 25.83 93.87 0.45
CA GLU A 2 26.90 94.08 -0.57
C GLU A 2 27.65 92.75 -0.75
N GLY A 3 27.93 92.23 -1.94
CA GLY A 3 27.70 92.70 -3.29
C GLY A 3 27.68 91.50 -4.25
N ARG A 4 26.86 91.62 -5.30
CA ARG A 4 26.85 90.74 -6.46
C ARG A 4 27.96 91.23 -7.40
N LEU A 5 28.94 90.37 -7.68
CA LEU A 5 29.91 90.60 -8.75
C LEU A 5 29.33 90.06 -10.06
N GLU A 6 29.07 90.98 -10.99
CA GLU A 6 28.86 90.69 -12.41
C GLU A 6 30.20 90.30 -13.06
N ALA A 7 30.16 89.31 -13.94
CA ALA A 7 31.23 88.99 -14.89
C ALA A 7 30.72 89.26 -16.32
N PRO A 8 31.58 89.73 -17.23
CA PRO A 8 31.21 90.48 -18.43
C PRO A 8 30.82 89.59 -19.61
N GLY A 9 30.08 90.19 -20.55
CA GLY A 9 29.55 89.56 -21.75
C GLY A 9 30.61 88.97 -22.68
N ALA A 10 30.26 87.81 -23.23
CA ALA A 10 30.91 87.22 -24.39
C ALA A 10 29.91 87.30 -25.55
N GLU A 11 30.37 87.86 -26.66
CA GLU A 11 29.66 88.00 -27.93
C GLU A 11 29.24 86.63 -28.48
N ASP A 12 28.00 86.57 -28.96
CA ASP A 12 27.35 85.39 -29.51
C ASP A 12 27.63 85.34 -31.03
N PRO A 13 28.41 84.38 -31.57
CA PRO A 13 28.60 84.27 -33.01
C PRO A 13 27.38 83.56 -33.62
N GLN A 14 26.45 84.34 -34.15
CA GLN A 14 25.40 83.83 -35.04
C GLN A 14 26.02 83.26 -36.32
N GLY A 15 25.60 82.05 -36.70
CA GLY A 15 25.66 81.58 -38.09
C GLY A 15 26.41 80.28 -38.34
N SER A 16 25.93 79.16 -37.81
CA SER A 16 26.04 77.88 -38.53
C SER A 16 24.84 77.00 -38.19
N GLU A 17 23.93 76.81 -39.16
CA GLU A 17 22.93 75.74 -39.06
C GLU A 17 23.67 74.41 -38.91
N PRO A 18 23.24 73.51 -38.00
CA PRO A 18 23.84 72.19 -37.88
C PRO A 18 23.63 71.44 -39.20
N VAL A 19 24.72 71.20 -39.93
CA VAL A 19 24.73 70.41 -41.16
C VAL A 19 24.27 68.98 -40.82
N ALA A 20 23.03 68.65 -41.16
CA ALA A 20 22.52 67.30 -41.03
C ALA A 20 23.17 66.40 -42.08
N ILE A 21 24.18 65.63 -41.67
CA ILE A 21 24.80 64.60 -42.51
C ILE A 21 23.85 63.40 -42.61
N THR A 22 22.95 63.42 -43.59
CA THR A 22 22.13 62.24 -43.95
C THR A 22 23.01 61.21 -44.66
N GLY A 23 22.97 59.96 -44.19
CA GLY A 23 23.78 58.86 -44.73
C GLY A 23 25.04 58.52 -43.92
N ASN A 24 25.29 59.16 -42.77
CA ASN A 24 26.47 58.88 -41.96
C ASN A 24 26.36 57.50 -41.23
N PRO A 25 27.25 56.53 -41.50
CA PRO A 25 27.29 55.25 -40.81
C PRO A 25 27.39 55.38 -39.28
N TRP A 26 28.00 56.46 -38.75
CA TRP A 26 28.04 56.74 -37.31
C TRP A 26 26.65 56.97 -36.69
N ARG A 27 25.72 57.58 -37.44
CA ARG A 27 24.35 57.83 -36.97
C ARG A 27 23.50 56.57 -36.99
N GLN A 28 23.72 55.71 -37.99
CA GLN A 28 23.08 54.38 -38.06
C GLN A 28 23.58 53.49 -36.94
N LEU A 29 24.90 53.51 -36.70
CA LEU A 29 25.52 52.79 -35.58
C LEU A 29 24.87 53.23 -34.26
N GLY A 30 24.88 54.52 -33.92
CA GLY A 30 24.30 55.02 -32.66
C GLY A 30 22.79 54.84 -32.48
N ARG A 31 22.05 54.41 -33.51
CA ARG A 31 20.60 54.15 -33.45
C ARG A 31 20.21 52.69 -33.65
N ALA A 32 21.17 51.81 -33.89
CA ALA A 32 20.91 50.40 -34.13
C ALA A 32 20.20 49.76 -32.92
N LEU A 33 19.09 49.07 -33.18
CA LEU A 33 18.28 48.41 -32.15
C LEU A 33 18.66 46.94 -32.00
N ASP A 34 19.15 46.32 -33.06
CA ASP A 34 19.61 44.94 -33.07
C ASP A 34 21.08 44.82 -33.51
N LEU A 35 21.66 43.65 -33.23
CA LEU A 35 23.06 43.37 -33.51
C LEU A 35 23.39 43.33 -35.01
N ARG A 36 22.41 42.99 -35.86
CA ARG A 36 22.62 42.88 -37.32
C ARG A 36 22.68 44.26 -37.96
N GLU A 37 21.78 45.15 -37.60
CA GLU A 37 21.78 46.57 -37.97
C GLU A 37 23.07 47.25 -37.51
N ALA A 38 23.46 47.00 -36.25
CA ALA A 38 24.70 47.53 -35.71
C ALA A 38 25.92 46.99 -36.45
N ALA A 39 25.99 45.70 -36.73
CA ALA A 39 27.09 45.08 -37.45
C ALA A 39 27.23 45.63 -38.88
N ARG A 40 26.10 45.88 -39.57
CA ARG A 40 26.06 46.50 -40.90
C ARG A 40 26.53 47.95 -40.90
N ALA A 41 26.20 48.71 -39.85
CA ALA A 41 26.68 50.08 -39.70
C ALA A 41 28.15 50.15 -39.23
N TRP A 42 28.60 49.16 -38.45
CA TRP A 42 29.93 49.10 -37.87
C TRP A 42 31.03 48.82 -38.90
N ALA A 43 30.79 47.85 -39.80
CA ALA A 43 31.78 47.45 -40.82
C ALA A 43 32.27 48.63 -41.71
N PRO A 44 31.41 49.48 -42.29
CA PRO A 44 31.85 50.63 -43.07
C PRO A 44 32.55 51.71 -42.22
N VAL A 45 32.11 51.93 -40.97
CA VAL A 45 32.78 52.86 -40.04
C VAL A 45 34.22 52.43 -39.77
N MET A 46 34.44 51.12 -39.60
CA MET A 46 35.76 50.58 -39.35
C MET A 46 36.65 50.59 -40.58
N LEU A 47 36.10 50.28 -41.75
CA LEU A 47 36.86 50.34 -43.00
C LEU A 47 37.29 51.77 -43.33
N ALA A 48 36.42 52.76 -43.13
CA ALA A 48 36.72 54.17 -43.39
C ALA A 48 37.84 54.74 -42.50
N GLN A 49 38.15 54.09 -41.38
CA GLN A 49 39.24 54.46 -40.48
C GLN A 49 40.58 53.79 -40.82
N ALA A 50 40.62 52.93 -41.84
CA ALA A 50 41.82 52.23 -42.30
C ALA A 50 42.21 52.73 -43.69
N GLU A 51 43.35 53.41 -43.80
CA GLU A 51 43.80 54.03 -45.06
C GLU A 51 44.07 53.02 -46.19
N THR A 52 44.43 51.78 -45.84
CA THR A 52 44.71 50.67 -46.77
C THR A 52 43.71 49.52 -46.61
N GLY A 53 42.52 49.80 -46.07
CA GLY A 53 41.49 48.80 -45.80
C GLY A 53 40.83 48.25 -47.07
N GLU A 54 40.74 46.92 -47.17
CA GLU A 54 40.12 46.18 -48.26
C GLU A 54 38.73 45.62 -47.89
N GLY A 55 38.48 45.37 -46.61
CA GLY A 55 37.19 44.89 -46.12
C GLY A 55 37.09 44.82 -44.60
N ALA A 56 35.89 44.91 -44.06
CA ALA A 56 35.60 44.73 -42.64
C ALA A 56 34.47 43.72 -42.46
N SER A 57 34.50 42.92 -41.40
CA SER A 57 33.50 41.86 -41.19
C SER A 57 33.23 41.61 -39.71
N VAL A 58 31.99 41.26 -39.40
CA VAL A 58 31.53 40.84 -38.07
C VAL A 58 31.09 39.40 -38.16
N PHE A 59 31.64 38.57 -37.28
CA PHE A 59 31.34 37.14 -37.17
C PHE A 59 30.72 36.85 -35.81
N LEU A 60 29.69 36.00 -35.79
CA LEU A 60 29.16 35.41 -34.57
C LEU A 60 29.40 33.90 -34.56
N ARG A 61 29.50 33.33 -33.38
CA ARG A 61 29.59 31.88 -33.21
C ARG A 61 28.26 31.25 -33.60
N ASP A 62 28.31 30.27 -34.50
CA ASP A 62 27.12 29.51 -34.88
C ASP A 62 26.66 28.60 -33.73
N PRO A 63 25.37 28.62 -33.33
CA PRO A 63 24.85 27.80 -32.23
C PRO A 63 25.00 26.29 -32.44
N GLU A 64 24.97 25.81 -33.68
CA GLU A 64 24.95 24.38 -34.01
C GLU A 64 26.32 23.81 -34.43
N GLY A 65 27.24 24.68 -34.88
CA GLY A 65 28.49 24.24 -35.53
C GLY A 65 29.79 24.86 -35.01
N GLY A 66 29.73 25.81 -34.07
CA GLY A 66 30.90 26.45 -33.45
C GLY A 66 31.78 27.31 -34.37
N ARG A 67 31.59 27.23 -35.70
CA ARG A 67 32.29 28.00 -36.72
C ARG A 67 31.83 29.46 -36.76
N PRO A 68 32.69 30.40 -37.15
CA PRO A 68 32.31 31.80 -37.35
C PRO A 68 31.34 31.95 -38.53
N ARG A 69 30.16 32.50 -38.28
CA ARG A 69 29.20 32.91 -39.31
C ARG A 69 29.26 34.43 -39.48
N ALA A 70 29.52 34.89 -40.71
CA ALA A 70 29.52 36.32 -41.01
C ALA A 70 28.09 36.88 -40.91
N VAL A 71 27.90 37.85 -40.02
CA VAL A 71 26.61 38.54 -39.79
C VAL A 71 26.54 39.84 -40.58
N ALA A 72 27.68 40.49 -40.81
CA ALA A 72 27.81 41.63 -41.70
C ALA A 72 29.22 41.69 -42.29
N HIS A 73 29.35 42.23 -43.50
CA HIS A 73 30.63 42.55 -44.12
C HIS A 73 30.50 43.79 -45.01
N TRP A 74 31.62 44.48 -45.20
CA TRP A 74 31.71 45.66 -46.06
C TRP A 74 33.04 45.64 -46.83
N PRO A 75 33.07 45.92 -48.15
CA PRO A 75 31.94 46.25 -49.03
C PRO A 75 30.92 45.12 -49.22
N GLU A 76 29.63 45.45 -49.35
CA GLU A 76 28.54 44.45 -49.50
C GLU A 76 28.72 43.53 -50.72
N ALA A 77 29.34 44.04 -51.79
CA ALA A 77 29.59 43.28 -53.01
C ALA A 77 30.71 42.23 -52.89
N ARG A 78 31.48 42.24 -51.79
CA ARG A 78 32.67 41.39 -51.59
C ARG A 78 32.50 40.53 -50.34
N MET A 79 32.44 39.22 -50.52
CA MET A 79 32.43 38.27 -49.41
C MET A 79 33.76 38.30 -48.63
N PRO A 80 33.74 38.05 -47.30
CA PRO A 80 34.97 37.93 -46.52
C PRO A 80 35.90 36.86 -47.11
N SER A 81 37.20 37.15 -47.22
CA SER A 81 38.13 36.16 -47.79
C SER A 81 38.31 34.95 -46.87
N GLY A 82 38.84 33.86 -47.43
CA GLY A 82 39.23 32.69 -46.62
C GLY A 82 40.29 33.02 -45.56
N LEU A 83 41.11 34.07 -45.78
CA LEU A 83 42.08 34.54 -44.78
C LEU A 83 41.39 35.22 -43.60
N MET A 84 40.36 36.05 -43.86
CA MET A 84 39.54 36.66 -42.81
C MET A 84 38.78 35.61 -42.00
N LEU A 85 38.16 34.63 -42.66
CA LEU A 85 37.44 33.57 -41.96
C LEU A 85 38.37 32.78 -41.02
N ALA A 86 39.57 32.42 -41.51
CA ALA A 86 40.57 31.73 -40.70
C ALA A 86 41.16 32.60 -39.59
N ALA A 87 41.26 33.92 -39.78
CA ALA A 87 41.68 34.86 -38.74
C ALA A 87 40.60 34.99 -37.66
N ALA A 88 39.33 35.09 -38.04
CA ALA A 88 38.20 35.14 -37.11
C ALA A 88 38.07 33.86 -36.29
N GLU A 89 38.17 32.68 -36.92
CA GLU A 89 38.17 31.38 -36.24
C GLU A 89 39.32 31.29 -35.23
N ALA A 90 40.54 31.60 -35.66
CA ALA A 90 41.70 31.57 -34.77
C ALA A 90 41.60 32.59 -33.61
N ALA A 91 41.04 33.78 -33.84
CA ALA A 91 40.79 34.76 -32.80
C ALA A 91 39.74 34.26 -31.80
N MET A 92 38.71 33.57 -32.31
CA MET A 92 37.66 32.99 -31.48
C MET A 92 38.12 31.81 -30.64
N ASP A 93 39.02 30.99 -31.17
CA ASP A 93 39.56 29.81 -30.49
C ASP A 93 40.64 30.17 -29.47
N SER A 94 41.44 31.20 -29.76
CA SER A 94 42.55 31.62 -28.88
C SER A 94 42.18 32.70 -27.86
N ASP A 95 40.98 33.28 -27.96
CA ASP A 95 40.52 34.44 -27.19
C ASP A 95 41.53 35.61 -27.21
N ARG A 96 42.18 35.83 -28.37
CA ARG A 96 43.19 36.87 -28.57
C ARG A 96 43.08 37.50 -29.95
N GLY A 97 43.62 38.71 -30.08
CA GLY A 97 43.77 39.36 -31.38
C GLY A 97 44.72 38.56 -32.27
N VAL A 98 44.29 38.24 -33.49
CA VAL A 98 45.04 37.43 -34.46
C VAL A 98 45.32 38.24 -35.72
N VAL A 99 46.50 38.02 -36.27
CA VAL A 99 46.95 38.53 -37.57
C VAL A 99 47.26 37.35 -38.46
N ARG A 100 46.71 37.30 -39.68
CA ARG A 100 47.02 36.26 -40.70
C ARG A 100 47.17 36.88 -42.09
N GLY A 101 47.95 36.25 -42.97
CA GLY A 101 48.15 36.69 -44.35
C GLY A 101 49.62 36.95 -44.66
N ALA A 102 49.89 37.95 -45.50
CA ALA A 102 51.24 38.34 -45.92
C ALA A 102 52.04 39.06 -44.81
N VAL A 103 52.34 38.33 -43.73
CA VAL A 103 53.16 38.78 -42.59
C VAL A 103 54.26 37.73 -42.37
N GLY A 104 55.51 38.15 -42.31
CA GLY A 104 56.66 37.29 -42.02
C GLY A 104 56.70 36.83 -40.55
N ASP A 105 57.55 35.84 -40.25
CA ASP A 105 57.74 35.33 -38.88
C ASP A 105 58.23 36.40 -37.89
N ASP A 106 58.78 37.50 -38.39
CA ASP A 106 59.21 38.69 -37.64
C ASP A 106 58.08 39.71 -37.38
N GLY A 107 56.85 39.40 -37.81
CA GLY A 107 55.67 40.26 -37.65
C GLY A 107 55.61 41.45 -38.62
N ARG A 108 56.46 41.48 -39.66
CA ARG A 108 56.49 42.55 -40.66
C ARG A 108 55.68 42.18 -41.91
N PRO A 109 54.98 43.14 -42.55
CA PRO A 109 54.21 42.86 -43.75
C PRO A 109 55.11 42.53 -44.94
N SER A 110 54.75 41.51 -45.72
CA SER A 110 55.49 41.02 -46.89
C SER A 110 54.88 41.45 -48.23
N GLY A 111 54.01 42.48 -48.22
CA GLY A 111 53.49 43.13 -49.43
C GLY A 111 52.21 42.52 -50.02
N GLY A 112 51.37 41.88 -49.20
CA GLY A 112 50.10 41.29 -49.63
C GLY A 112 48.98 41.49 -48.61
N LEU A 113 47.82 40.87 -48.85
CA LEU A 113 46.63 41.01 -48.00
C LEU A 113 46.88 40.45 -46.59
N VAL A 114 46.51 41.22 -45.57
CA VAL A 114 46.57 40.83 -44.16
C VAL A 114 45.18 40.97 -43.54
N ALA A 115 44.73 39.92 -42.85
CA ALA A 115 43.49 39.89 -42.09
C ALA A 115 43.81 39.99 -40.58
N LEU A 116 43.20 40.99 -39.95
CA LEU A 116 43.18 41.20 -38.51
C LEU A 116 41.85 40.73 -37.96
N ALA A 117 41.86 40.03 -36.83
CA ALA A 117 40.64 39.67 -36.12
C ALA A 117 40.83 39.84 -34.61
N THR A 118 39.77 40.23 -33.91
CA THR A 118 39.72 40.28 -32.44
C THR A 118 38.44 39.63 -31.95
N PRO A 119 38.49 38.83 -30.86
CA PRO A 119 37.31 38.15 -30.34
C PRO A 119 36.36 39.14 -29.65
N LEU A 120 35.07 38.79 -29.68
CA LEU A 120 34.00 39.42 -28.93
C LEU A 120 33.69 38.56 -27.71
N THR A 121 34.41 38.80 -26.63
CA THR A 121 34.31 38.02 -25.39
C THR A 121 33.41 38.73 -24.38
N VAL A 122 32.32 38.08 -24.00
CA VAL A 122 31.33 38.56 -23.02
C VAL A 122 31.31 37.57 -21.86
N GLU A 123 31.53 38.06 -20.63
CA GLU A 123 31.53 37.23 -19.40
C GLU A 123 32.42 35.97 -19.47
N GLY A 124 33.55 36.07 -20.16
CA GLY A 124 34.52 34.97 -20.31
C GLY A 124 34.16 33.94 -21.39
N GLN A 125 33.07 34.14 -22.14
CA GLN A 125 32.72 33.33 -23.30
C GLN A 125 32.88 34.11 -24.61
N VAL A 126 33.50 33.46 -25.60
CA VAL A 126 33.71 34.04 -26.94
C VAL A 126 32.45 33.85 -27.79
N GLN A 127 31.71 34.95 -28.00
CA GLN A 127 30.44 34.98 -28.72
C GLN A 127 30.62 35.24 -30.24
N GLY A 128 31.80 35.71 -30.65
CA GLY A 128 32.09 36.03 -32.04
C GLY A 128 33.47 36.65 -32.21
N ALA A 129 33.72 37.24 -33.37
CA ALA A 129 34.91 38.03 -33.65
C ALA A 129 34.59 39.13 -34.66
N VAL A 130 35.38 40.19 -34.63
CA VAL A 130 35.34 41.22 -35.67
C VAL A 130 36.68 41.29 -36.35
N GLY A 131 36.68 41.60 -37.64
CA GLY A 131 37.90 41.60 -38.43
C GLY A 131 37.98 42.72 -39.45
N LEU A 132 39.23 43.01 -39.85
CA LEU A 132 39.61 44.01 -40.84
C LEU A 132 40.68 43.41 -41.77
N GLU A 133 40.45 43.51 -43.08
CA GLU A 133 41.41 43.18 -44.14
C GLU A 133 42.06 44.46 -44.65
N LEU A 134 43.39 44.46 -44.80
CA LEU A 134 44.13 45.60 -45.32
C LEU A 134 45.41 45.18 -46.05
N LEU A 135 46.00 46.12 -46.80
CA LEU A 135 47.29 46.01 -47.47
C LEU A 135 48.32 46.91 -46.74
N PRO A 136 48.87 46.46 -45.60
CA PRO A 136 49.73 47.29 -44.74
C PRO A 136 51.06 47.64 -45.43
N ARG A 137 51.48 48.89 -45.30
CA ARG A 137 52.76 49.41 -45.80
C ARG A 137 53.91 49.14 -44.83
N ASP A 138 53.62 49.16 -43.53
CA ASP A 138 54.59 48.90 -42.47
C ASP A 138 53.97 48.24 -41.22
N ALA A 139 54.83 47.86 -40.27
CA ALA A 139 54.40 47.25 -39.01
C ALA A 139 53.79 48.27 -38.01
N ALA A 140 53.89 49.58 -38.26
CA ALA A 140 53.24 50.59 -37.42
C ALA A 140 51.76 50.72 -37.79
N GLU A 141 51.44 50.70 -39.08
CA GLU A 141 50.09 50.71 -39.64
C GLU A 141 49.31 49.47 -39.17
N LEU A 142 49.94 48.28 -39.21
CA LEU A 142 49.31 47.05 -38.73
C LEU A 142 48.94 47.11 -37.24
N ARG A 143 49.82 47.66 -36.40
CA ARG A 143 49.58 47.86 -34.96
C ARG A 143 48.50 48.90 -34.70
N GLU A 144 48.47 49.97 -35.49
CA GLU A 144 47.43 50.99 -35.41
C GLU A 144 46.07 50.45 -35.82
N ALA A 145 46.00 49.70 -36.92
CA ALA A 145 44.79 49.02 -37.37
C ALA A 145 44.27 48.02 -36.34
N MET A 146 45.14 47.20 -35.73
CA MET A 146 44.75 46.30 -34.64
C MET A 146 44.22 47.04 -33.41
N ARG A 147 44.87 48.14 -33.00
CA ARG A 147 44.37 48.97 -31.88
C ARG A 147 42.98 49.50 -32.19
N ARG A 148 42.78 50.10 -33.37
CA ARG A 148 41.46 50.61 -33.80
C ARG A 148 40.42 49.50 -33.84
N LEU A 149 40.78 48.32 -34.35
CA LEU A 149 39.92 47.15 -34.37
C LEU A 149 39.49 46.73 -32.95
N GLN A 150 40.43 46.70 -31.99
CA GLN A 150 40.13 46.38 -30.59
C GLN A 150 39.24 47.44 -29.91
N TRP A 151 39.45 48.73 -30.21
CA TRP A 151 38.58 49.81 -29.74
C TRP A 151 37.18 49.70 -30.35
N GLY A 152 37.08 49.48 -31.66
CA GLY A 152 35.80 49.28 -32.35
C GLY A 152 35.06 48.03 -31.88
N ALA A 153 35.79 46.96 -31.53
CA ALA A 153 35.21 45.73 -31.00
C ALA A 153 34.53 45.93 -29.65
N ALA A 154 34.92 46.93 -28.85
CA ALA A 154 34.27 47.22 -27.58
C ALA A 154 32.79 47.59 -27.74
N TRP A 155 32.45 48.29 -28.82
CA TRP A 155 31.07 48.69 -29.13
C TRP A 155 30.21 47.49 -29.53
N MET A 156 30.77 46.60 -30.36
CA MET A 156 30.12 45.33 -30.73
C MET A 156 29.95 44.41 -29.54
N ARG A 157 30.93 44.35 -28.63
CA ARG A 157 30.86 43.56 -27.40
C ARG A 157 29.78 44.05 -26.44
N ASP A 158 29.52 45.36 -26.35
CA ASP A 158 28.42 45.91 -25.54
C ASP A 158 27.06 45.49 -26.10
N LEU A 159 26.88 45.55 -27.43
CA LEU A 159 25.64 45.11 -28.08
C LEU A 159 25.39 43.61 -27.94
N VAL A 160 26.42 42.79 -28.18
CA VAL A 160 26.34 41.33 -27.96
C VAL A 160 26.00 41.02 -26.50
N ARG A 161 26.52 41.79 -25.54
CA ARG A 161 26.17 41.63 -24.12
C ARG A 161 24.72 41.98 -23.84
N ARG A 162 24.19 43.08 -24.40
CA ARG A 162 22.79 43.47 -24.21
C ARG A 162 21.83 42.42 -24.76
N GLU A 163 22.12 41.88 -25.93
CA GLU A 163 21.30 40.82 -26.55
C GLU A 163 21.37 39.51 -25.75
N ALA A 164 22.56 39.10 -25.31
CA ALA A 164 22.73 37.95 -24.43
C ALA A 164 21.95 38.12 -23.11
N MET A 165 22.08 39.28 -22.44
CA MET A 165 21.36 39.58 -21.20
C MET A 165 19.84 39.63 -21.37
N ALA A 166 19.34 40.12 -22.50
CA ALA A 166 17.91 40.09 -22.81
C ALA A 166 17.40 38.65 -22.93
N SER A 167 18.14 37.80 -23.65
CA SER A 167 17.78 36.38 -23.81
C SER A 167 17.85 35.60 -22.49
N ASP A 168 18.84 35.88 -21.63
CA ASP A 168 18.96 35.23 -20.33
C ASP A 168 17.85 35.69 -19.38
N ARG A 169 17.52 36.99 -19.36
CA ARG A 169 16.39 37.50 -18.58
C ARG A 169 15.07 36.82 -18.98
N GLN A 170 14.84 36.65 -20.27
CA GLN A 170 13.68 35.92 -20.78
C GLN A 170 13.67 34.46 -20.28
N ARG A 171 14.79 33.73 -20.37
CA ARG A 171 14.91 32.36 -19.81
C ARG A 171 14.64 32.31 -18.31
N TYR A 172 15.13 33.29 -17.55
CA TYR A 172 14.88 33.39 -16.11
C TYR A 172 13.40 33.61 -15.81
N ASP A 173 12.74 34.51 -16.54
CA ASP A 173 11.31 34.78 -16.38
C ASP A 173 10.47 33.53 -16.74
N HIS A 174 10.84 32.80 -17.81
CA HIS A 174 10.22 31.53 -18.19
C HIS A 174 10.38 30.46 -17.07
N ALA A 175 11.58 30.34 -16.50
CA ALA A 175 11.86 29.37 -15.44
C ALA A 175 11.09 29.68 -14.15
N ILE A 176 11.02 30.95 -13.74
CA ILE A 176 10.26 31.39 -12.56
C ILE A 176 8.76 31.15 -12.78
N ALA A 177 8.24 31.43 -13.98
CA ALA A 177 6.84 31.17 -14.32
C ALA A 177 6.51 29.68 -14.22
N ALA A 178 7.35 28.81 -14.79
CA ALA A 178 7.18 27.37 -14.73
C ALA A 178 7.26 26.82 -13.30
N LEU A 179 8.25 27.27 -12.51
CA LEU A 179 8.43 26.83 -11.13
C LEU A 179 7.22 27.18 -10.25
N ASN A 180 6.74 28.43 -10.33
CA ASN A 180 5.59 28.84 -9.53
C ASN A 180 4.31 28.10 -9.92
N ALA A 181 4.13 27.79 -11.22
CA ALA A 181 3.01 26.98 -11.68
C ALA A 181 3.08 25.55 -11.12
N VAL A 182 4.28 24.96 -11.06
CA VAL A 182 4.48 23.64 -10.41
C VAL A 182 4.16 23.70 -8.93
N ILE A 183 4.62 24.73 -8.21
CA ILE A 183 4.33 24.91 -6.78
C ILE A 183 2.83 24.93 -6.53
N ALA A 184 2.07 25.72 -7.30
CA ALA A 184 0.61 25.82 -7.18
C ALA A 184 -0.12 24.48 -7.35
N VAL A 185 0.44 23.57 -8.16
CA VAL A 185 -0.10 22.21 -8.40
C VAL A 185 0.38 21.21 -7.34
N ALA A 186 1.64 21.30 -6.92
CA ALA A 186 2.27 20.36 -6.00
C ALA A 186 1.65 20.41 -4.60
N GLU A 187 1.28 21.60 -4.12
CA GLU A 187 0.65 21.83 -2.80
C GLU A 187 -0.74 21.20 -2.64
N ARG A 188 -1.37 20.73 -3.73
CA ARG A 188 -2.72 20.18 -3.71
C ARG A 188 -2.69 18.66 -3.78
N ASP A 189 -3.43 17.97 -2.90
CA ASP A 189 -3.46 16.51 -2.86
C ASP A 189 -4.23 15.89 -4.03
N ASP A 190 -5.40 16.45 -4.35
CA ASP A 190 -6.31 15.91 -5.38
C ASP A 190 -6.16 16.62 -6.75
N ILE A 191 -6.39 15.87 -7.84
CA ILE A 191 -6.25 16.33 -9.22
C ILE A 191 -7.23 17.45 -9.57
N ALA A 192 -8.45 17.42 -9.03
CA ALA A 192 -9.46 18.41 -9.37
C ALA A 192 -9.10 19.78 -8.77
N THR A 193 -8.61 19.81 -7.54
CA THR A 193 -8.13 21.03 -6.87
C THR A 193 -6.79 21.46 -7.42
N ALA A 194 -5.88 20.54 -7.74
CA ALA A 194 -4.60 20.84 -8.37
C ALA A 194 -4.79 21.48 -9.76
N ALA A 195 -5.64 20.90 -10.61
CA ALA A 195 -5.94 21.47 -11.93
C ALA A 195 -6.65 22.83 -11.84
N ARG A 196 -7.50 23.05 -10.83
CA ARG A 196 -8.15 24.34 -10.59
C ARG A 196 -7.19 25.40 -10.07
N ALA A 197 -6.27 25.02 -9.18
CA ALA A 197 -5.20 25.89 -8.71
C ALA A 197 -4.30 26.30 -9.88
N ALA A 198 -3.89 25.34 -10.73
CA ALA A 198 -3.15 25.61 -11.96
C ALA A 198 -3.88 26.60 -12.86
N ALA A 199 -5.16 26.33 -13.15
CA ALA A 199 -5.97 27.21 -14.00
C ALA A 199 -6.08 28.63 -13.43
N THR A 200 -6.27 28.76 -12.12
CA THR A 200 -6.42 30.06 -11.46
C THR A 200 -5.11 30.85 -11.39
N ASP A 201 -3.99 30.18 -11.10
CA ASP A 201 -2.66 30.82 -11.12
C ASP A 201 -2.30 31.29 -12.53
N LEU A 202 -2.46 30.42 -13.53
CA LEU A 202 -2.21 30.74 -14.93
C LEU A 202 -3.12 31.89 -15.41
N ALA A 203 -4.40 31.88 -15.05
CA ALA A 203 -5.31 32.97 -15.42
C ALA A 203 -4.85 34.31 -14.84
N THR A 204 -4.47 34.34 -13.57
CA THR A 204 -4.01 35.56 -12.88
C THR A 204 -2.69 36.05 -13.46
N ARG A 205 -1.74 35.14 -13.69
CA ARG A 205 -0.37 35.46 -14.13
C ARG A 205 -0.32 35.96 -15.57
N PHE A 206 -1.10 35.33 -16.44
CA PHE A 206 -1.19 35.70 -17.85
C PHE A 206 -2.41 36.57 -18.15
N GLY A 207 -3.02 37.23 -17.16
CA GLY A 207 -4.15 38.14 -17.40
C GLY A 207 -5.27 37.57 -18.28
N CYS A 208 -5.57 36.27 -18.14
CA CYS A 208 -6.58 35.60 -18.94
C CYS A 208 -7.94 35.72 -18.26
N ASP A 209 -9.00 35.98 -19.04
CA ASP A 209 -10.39 35.95 -18.56
C ASP A 209 -10.75 34.55 -18.06
N ARG A 210 -10.21 33.54 -18.75
CA ARG A 210 -10.42 32.14 -18.41
C ARG A 210 -9.23 31.27 -18.80
N VAL A 211 -8.91 30.33 -17.93
CA VAL A 211 -8.04 29.20 -18.24
C VAL A 211 -8.78 27.92 -17.90
N SER A 212 -8.74 26.94 -18.80
CA SER A 212 -9.42 25.67 -18.65
C SER A 212 -8.45 24.52 -18.84
N VAL A 213 -8.47 23.55 -17.92
CA VAL A 213 -7.61 22.36 -17.97
C VAL A 213 -8.47 21.14 -18.25
N GLY A 214 -8.10 20.37 -19.28
CA GLY A 214 -8.78 19.13 -19.62
C GLY A 214 -7.84 17.97 -19.88
N PHE A 215 -8.33 16.76 -19.62
CA PHE A 215 -7.60 15.52 -19.85
C PHE A 215 -8.27 14.67 -20.92
N ARG A 216 -7.46 14.05 -21.78
CA ARG A 216 -7.96 13.13 -22.80
C ARG A 216 -8.42 11.83 -22.16
N ARG A 217 -9.64 11.39 -22.49
CA ARG A 217 -10.24 10.12 -22.03
C ARG A 217 -11.08 9.51 -23.15
N PHE A 218 -10.75 8.28 -23.56
CA PHE A 218 -11.44 7.54 -24.63
C PHE A 218 -11.60 8.32 -25.94
N GLY A 219 -10.54 9.04 -26.36
CA GLY A 219 -10.52 9.78 -27.64
C GLY A 219 -10.96 11.23 -27.56
N SER A 220 -11.67 11.66 -26.52
CA SER A 220 -12.14 13.05 -26.33
C SER A 220 -11.55 13.71 -25.08
N SER A 221 -11.37 15.02 -25.11
CA SER A 221 -10.91 15.82 -23.97
C SER A 221 -12.07 16.17 -23.05
N LYS A 222 -11.90 15.85 -21.76
CA LYS A 222 -12.84 16.21 -20.70
C LYS A 222 -12.22 17.31 -19.84
N VAL A 223 -12.91 18.45 -19.76
CA VAL A 223 -12.53 19.56 -18.89
C VAL A 223 -12.68 19.11 -17.44
N VAL A 224 -11.63 19.32 -16.64
CA VAL A 224 -11.58 18.96 -15.22
C VAL A 224 -11.52 20.21 -14.34
N ALA A 225 -11.03 21.33 -14.87
CA ALA A 225 -11.03 22.60 -14.16
C ALA A 225 -11.21 23.79 -15.11
N ILE A 226 -11.82 24.85 -14.57
CA ILE A 226 -11.96 26.17 -15.20
C ILE A 226 -11.60 27.19 -14.12
N SER A 227 -10.79 28.20 -14.46
CA SER A 227 -10.42 29.27 -13.53
C SER A 227 -11.66 30.02 -13.01
N HIS A 228 -11.58 30.47 -11.75
CA HIS A 228 -12.62 31.27 -11.08
C HIS A 228 -14.04 30.66 -11.02
N SER A 229 -14.23 29.36 -11.29
CA SER A 229 -15.54 28.71 -11.20
C SER A 229 -15.48 27.35 -10.48
N ALA A 230 -16.44 27.12 -9.57
CA ALA A 230 -16.51 25.90 -8.75
C ALA A 230 -17.63 24.92 -9.19
N GLN A 231 -18.56 25.33 -10.05
CA GLN A 231 -19.76 24.55 -10.41
C GLN A 231 -19.87 24.29 -11.91
N PHE A 232 -19.63 23.04 -12.33
CA PHE A 232 -19.67 22.60 -13.74
C PHE A 232 -21.10 22.43 -14.31
N ALA A 233 -22.10 22.21 -13.45
CA ALA A 233 -23.44 21.78 -13.86
C ALA A 233 -24.23 22.84 -14.66
N ARG A 234 -23.86 24.12 -14.58
CA ARG A 234 -24.58 25.22 -15.25
C ARG A 234 -24.02 25.59 -16.64
N GLN A 235 -22.93 24.97 -17.11
CA GLN A 235 -22.19 25.40 -18.30
C GLN A 235 -21.84 24.24 -19.26
N MET A 236 -22.76 23.29 -19.42
CA MET A 236 -22.54 22.06 -20.18
C MET A 236 -22.19 22.30 -21.67
N ASN A 237 -22.71 23.38 -22.28
CA ASN A 237 -22.36 23.76 -23.65
C ASN A 237 -20.92 24.30 -23.77
N LEU A 238 -20.49 25.12 -22.82
CA LEU A 238 -19.13 25.65 -22.76
C LEU A 238 -18.10 24.53 -22.55
N VAL A 239 -18.34 23.64 -21.58
CA VAL A 239 -17.46 22.49 -21.31
C VAL A 239 -17.25 21.63 -22.55
N ARG A 240 -18.31 21.44 -23.35
CA ARG A 240 -18.24 20.69 -24.61
C ARG A 240 -17.42 21.42 -25.68
N LEU A 241 -17.56 22.75 -25.81
CA LEU A 241 -16.78 23.54 -26.77
C LEU A 241 -15.30 23.59 -26.38
N LEU A 242 -14.99 23.76 -25.09
CA LEU A 242 -13.64 23.69 -24.55
C LEU A 242 -12.99 22.33 -24.83
N GLY A 243 -13.67 21.23 -24.53
CA GLY A 243 -13.17 19.89 -24.84
C GLY A 243 -12.91 19.69 -26.34
N ALA A 244 -13.77 20.24 -27.20
CA ALA A 244 -13.60 20.15 -28.64
C ALA A 244 -12.37 20.95 -29.15
N ALA A 245 -12.13 22.16 -28.60
CA ALA A 245 -10.94 22.97 -28.89
C ALA A 245 -9.65 22.29 -28.38
N MET A 246 -9.70 21.69 -27.19
CA MET A 246 -8.61 20.86 -26.65
C MET A 246 -8.26 19.68 -27.56
N ASP A 247 -9.25 18.98 -28.08
CA ASP A 247 -9.03 17.90 -29.05
C ASP A 247 -8.41 18.41 -30.36
N GLU A 248 -8.77 19.61 -30.84
CA GLU A 248 -8.18 20.22 -32.05
C GLU A 248 -6.67 20.46 -31.89
N ALA A 249 -6.22 20.93 -30.73
CA ALA A 249 -4.80 21.12 -30.46
C ALA A 249 -4.04 19.80 -30.29
N ILE A 250 -4.65 18.84 -29.57
CA ILE A 250 -4.04 17.52 -29.36
C ILE A 250 -3.91 16.74 -30.67
N ASP A 251 -4.94 16.78 -31.53
CA ASP A 251 -4.93 16.05 -32.80
C ASP A 251 -3.88 16.64 -33.78
N GLN A 252 -3.58 17.93 -33.67
CA GLN A 252 -2.52 18.62 -34.43
C GLN A 252 -1.13 18.51 -33.79
N ARG A 253 -1.03 18.01 -32.55
CA ARG A 253 0.23 17.83 -31.80
C ARG A 253 1.02 19.12 -31.56
N GLY A 254 0.35 20.25 -31.48
CA GLY A 254 0.97 21.56 -31.27
C GLY A 254 0.00 22.58 -30.71
N PRO A 255 0.50 23.74 -30.26
CA PRO A 255 -0.34 24.83 -29.81
C PRO A 255 -1.22 25.36 -30.96
N VAL A 256 -2.46 25.72 -30.66
CA VAL A 256 -3.40 26.32 -31.61
C VAL A 256 -3.80 27.69 -31.11
N LEU A 257 -3.56 28.70 -31.93
CA LEU A 257 -3.92 30.09 -31.69
C LEU A 257 -5.07 30.51 -32.62
N TRP A 258 -6.06 31.20 -32.06
CA TRP A 258 -7.14 31.81 -32.83
C TRP A 258 -7.42 33.25 -32.35
N PRO A 259 -7.59 34.23 -33.25
CA PRO A 259 -7.36 34.15 -34.69
C PRO A 259 -5.87 33.88 -34.98
N ALA A 260 -5.59 33.06 -36.00
CA ALA A 260 -4.22 32.87 -36.47
C ALA A 260 -3.76 34.17 -37.15
N GLU A 261 -2.74 34.83 -36.58
CA GLU A 261 -1.97 35.82 -37.33
C GLU A 261 -1.22 35.11 -38.48
N ASP A 262 -0.82 35.82 -39.55
CA ASP A 262 -0.19 35.29 -40.77
C ASP A 262 0.99 34.34 -40.47
N SER A 263 0.70 33.10 -40.11
CA SER A 263 1.65 32.05 -39.83
C SER A 263 1.97 31.31 -41.13
N ALA A 264 3.26 31.05 -41.36
CA ALA A 264 3.72 30.32 -42.54
C ALA A 264 3.09 28.92 -42.69
N ASP A 265 2.63 28.33 -41.57
CA ASP A 265 1.94 27.04 -41.53
C ASP A 265 0.45 27.21 -41.17
N PRO A 266 -0.48 26.75 -42.01
CA PRO A 266 -1.92 26.85 -41.73
C PRO A 266 -2.31 25.81 -40.67
N VAL A 267 -2.74 26.28 -39.49
CA VAL A 267 -3.26 25.46 -38.39
C VAL A 267 -4.79 25.41 -38.49
N ALA A 268 -5.39 24.23 -38.30
CA ALA A 268 -6.83 24.09 -38.24
C ALA A 268 -7.37 24.67 -36.92
N SER A 269 -8.17 25.74 -37.00
CA SER A 269 -8.67 26.48 -35.83
C SER A 269 -10.20 26.56 -35.77
N HIS A 270 -10.92 25.65 -36.45
CA HIS A 270 -12.37 25.74 -36.60
C HIS A 270 -13.12 25.57 -35.26
N ARG A 271 -12.62 24.68 -34.39
CA ARG A 271 -13.23 24.48 -33.06
C ARG A 271 -12.90 25.63 -32.11
N HIS A 272 -11.70 26.21 -32.23
CA HIS A 272 -11.33 27.43 -31.51
C HIS A 272 -12.17 28.65 -31.94
N GLU A 273 -12.42 28.83 -33.24
CA GLU A 273 -13.31 29.86 -33.77
C GLU A 273 -14.73 29.74 -33.20
N LYS A 274 -15.26 28.52 -33.14
CA LYS A 274 -16.60 28.24 -32.59
C LYS A 274 -16.67 28.52 -31.09
N LEU A 275 -15.62 28.21 -30.34
CA LEU A 275 -15.52 28.51 -28.91
C LEU A 275 -15.49 30.03 -28.70
N ALA A 276 -14.65 30.75 -29.44
CA ALA A 276 -14.53 32.20 -29.31
C ALA A 276 -15.83 32.94 -29.63
N ARG A 277 -16.50 32.58 -30.74
CA ARG A 277 -17.81 33.16 -31.09
C ARG A 277 -18.87 32.90 -30.02
N ALA A 278 -18.84 31.75 -29.38
CA ALA A 278 -19.81 31.38 -28.36
C ALA A 278 -19.55 32.04 -26.99
N GLN A 279 -18.32 32.50 -26.73
CA GLN A 279 -17.92 33.10 -25.45
C GLN A 279 -17.60 34.60 -25.55
N GLY A 280 -17.50 35.16 -26.75
CA GLY A 280 -17.06 36.54 -26.96
C GLY A 280 -15.58 36.76 -26.64
N ALA A 281 -14.77 35.70 -26.62
CA ALA A 281 -13.34 35.81 -26.38
C ALA A 281 -12.65 36.44 -27.61
N GLY A 282 -11.70 37.35 -27.36
CA GLY A 282 -10.95 38.02 -28.42
C GLY A 282 -9.87 37.15 -29.03
N GLN A 283 -9.14 36.42 -28.17
CA GLN A 283 -8.12 35.48 -28.59
C GLN A 283 -8.13 34.23 -27.71
N ILE A 284 -7.95 33.07 -28.34
CA ILE A 284 -7.90 31.76 -27.67
C ILE A 284 -6.63 31.02 -28.07
N VAL A 285 -5.90 30.56 -27.07
CA VAL A 285 -4.73 29.68 -27.24
C VAL A 285 -5.02 28.37 -26.54
N THR A 286 -4.78 27.24 -27.20
CA THR A 286 -4.75 25.94 -26.53
C THR A 286 -3.40 25.29 -26.70
N VAL A 287 -2.79 24.90 -25.59
CA VAL A 287 -1.51 24.21 -25.56
C VAL A 287 -1.72 22.75 -25.11
N PRO A 288 -1.32 21.76 -25.92
CA PRO A 288 -1.49 20.36 -25.56
C PRO A 288 -0.47 19.93 -24.47
N LEU A 289 -0.94 19.11 -23.52
CA LEU A 289 -0.10 18.56 -22.45
C LEU A 289 0.51 17.24 -22.92
N TYR A 290 1.83 17.20 -23.07
CA TYR A 290 2.59 16.02 -23.48
C TYR A 290 3.42 15.47 -22.31
N ALA A 291 3.20 14.21 -21.94
CA ALA A 291 3.95 13.54 -20.88
C ALA A 291 4.16 12.06 -21.20
N LEU A 292 5.33 11.52 -20.89
CA LEU A 292 5.64 10.08 -21.01
C LEU A 292 5.29 9.49 -22.40
N GLY A 293 5.62 10.21 -23.47
CA GLY A 293 5.46 9.72 -24.85
C GLY A 293 4.06 9.87 -25.47
N HIS A 294 3.11 10.53 -24.80
CA HIS A 294 1.76 10.72 -25.32
C HIS A 294 1.09 12.01 -24.80
N PHE A 295 0.05 12.47 -25.50
CA PHE A 295 -0.77 13.62 -25.10
C PHE A 295 -1.79 13.21 -24.05
N ILE A 296 -1.66 13.76 -22.84
CA ILE A 296 -2.51 13.44 -21.69
C ILE A 296 -3.76 14.33 -21.60
N GLY A 297 -3.74 15.49 -22.26
CA GLY A 297 -4.73 16.56 -22.13
C GLY A 297 -4.30 17.85 -22.84
N ALA A 298 -4.93 18.97 -22.51
CA ALA A 298 -4.58 20.29 -22.99
C ALA A 298 -5.06 21.39 -22.03
N ILE A 299 -4.46 22.57 -22.12
CA ILE A 299 -4.87 23.77 -21.39
C ILE A 299 -5.27 24.83 -22.41
N THR A 300 -6.47 25.40 -22.25
CA THR A 300 -7.01 26.47 -23.09
C THR A 300 -7.03 27.78 -22.31
N PHE A 301 -6.53 28.84 -22.94
CA PHE A 301 -6.41 30.20 -22.41
C PHE A 301 -7.28 31.13 -23.26
N GLU A 302 -8.09 31.96 -22.61
CA GLU A 302 -8.96 32.96 -23.25
C GLU A 302 -8.58 34.36 -22.77
N ARG A 303 -8.35 35.29 -23.70
CA ARG A 303 -8.08 36.71 -23.45
C ARG A 303 -9.02 37.62 -24.25
N PRO A 304 -9.27 38.86 -23.78
CA PRO A 304 -10.05 39.85 -24.52
C PRO A 304 -9.25 40.38 -25.72
N ALA A 305 -9.95 40.90 -26.73
CA ALA A 305 -9.32 41.39 -27.97
C ALA A 305 -8.42 42.62 -27.74
N GLU A 306 -8.62 43.32 -26.63
CA GLU A 306 -7.86 44.51 -26.23
C GLU A 306 -6.44 44.18 -25.73
N ALA A 307 -6.19 42.93 -25.34
CA ALA A 307 -4.92 42.47 -24.80
C ALA A 307 -4.52 41.09 -25.40
N PRO A 308 -4.10 41.05 -26.68
CA PRO A 308 -3.67 39.80 -27.32
C PRO A 308 -2.40 39.23 -26.67
N PHE A 309 -2.23 37.91 -26.78
CA PHE A 309 -1.01 37.17 -26.50
C PHE A 309 0.10 37.62 -27.45
N THR A 310 1.25 37.99 -26.88
CA THR A 310 2.47 38.23 -27.64
C THR A 310 3.15 36.90 -28.00
N GLN A 311 4.12 36.91 -28.91
CA GLN A 311 4.92 35.72 -29.20
C GLN A 311 5.64 35.21 -27.96
N ASP A 312 6.18 36.11 -27.13
CA ASP A 312 6.80 35.76 -25.85
C ASP A 312 5.82 35.06 -24.89
N ASP A 313 4.56 35.53 -24.82
CA ASP A 313 3.54 34.86 -24.00
C ASP A 313 3.32 33.41 -24.45
N LEU A 314 3.27 33.16 -25.76
CA LEU A 314 3.04 31.82 -26.30
C LEU A 314 4.19 30.86 -25.96
N GLU A 315 5.44 31.33 -26.07
CA GLU A 315 6.63 30.56 -25.71
C GLU A 315 6.65 30.22 -24.21
N ILE A 316 6.28 31.17 -23.35
CA ILE A 316 6.16 30.93 -21.90
C ILE A 316 5.07 29.91 -21.62
N LEU A 317 3.89 30.05 -22.22
CA LEU A 317 2.76 29.13 -22.02
C LEU A 317 3.14 27.69 -22.41
N GLU A 318 3.87 27.50 -23.51
CA GLU A 318 4.36 26.20 -23.93
C GLU A 318 5.39 25.63 -22.95
N ALA A 319 6.34 26.44 -22.48
CA ALA A 319 7.31 26.02 -21.47
C ALA A 319 6.64 25.61 -20.15
N VAL A 320 5.70 26.43 -19.65
CA VAL A 320 4.99 26.18 -18.39
C VAL A 320 4.12 24.92 -18.49
N THR A 321 3.36 24.77 -19.56
CA THR A 321 2.49 23.59 -19.78
C THR A 321 3.30 22.30 -19.93
N THR A 322 4.47 22.36 -20.57
CA THR A 322 5.41 21.23 -20.69
C THR A 322 5.89 20.74 -19.32
N VAL A 323 6.18 21.65 -18.39
CA VAL A 323 6.61 21.29 -17.03
C VAL A 323 5.41 20.83 -16.16
N LEU A 324 4.23 21.41 -16.36
CA LEU A 324 3.02 21.04 -15.63
C LEU A 324 2.49 19.65 -16.03
N ALA A 325 2.63 19.26 -17.29
CA ALA A 325 2.09 18.01 -17.83
C ALA A 325 2.45 16.75 -17.00
N PRO A 326 3.73 16.45 -16.68
CA PRO A 326 4.07 15.28 -15.89
C PRO A 326 3.51 15.32 -14.46
N VAL A 327 3.49 16.50 -13.80
CA VAL A 327 2.98 16.66 -12.44
C VAL A 327 1.47 16.41 -12.38
N LEU A 328 0.74 16.96 -13.37
CA LEU A 328 -0.70 16.74 -13.51
C LEU A 328 -1.03 15.27 -13.85
N ASP A 329 -0.22 14.59 -14.65
CA ASP A 329 -0.42 13.16 -14.94
C ASP A 329 -0.20 12.28 -13.69
N GLU A 330 0.81 12.60 -12.88
CA GLU A 330 1.09 11.87 -11.64
C GLU A 330 -0.08 11.99 -10.65
N LYS A 331 -0.55 13.21 -10.37
CA LYS A 331 -1.72 13.46 -9.51
C LYS A 331 -2.96 12.74 -10.06
N ARG A 332 -3.18 12.79 -11.38
CA ARG A 332 -4.29 12.07 -12.05
C ARG A 332 -4.22 10.55 -11.86
N ARG A 333 -3.02 9.94 -11.88
CA ARG A 333 -2.84 8.51 -11.64
C ARG A 333 -3.07 8.13 -10.17
N ASN A 334 -2.64 8.99 -9.26
CA ASN A 334 -2.81 8.77 -7.83
C ASN A 334 -4.29 8.83 -7.40
N ASP A 335 -5.09 9.71 -8.00
CA ASP A 335 -6.52 9.86 -7.71
C ASP A 335 -7.44 8.79 -8.35
N ARG A 336 -6.88 7.82 -9.09
CA ARG A 336 -7.69 6.73 -9.65
C ARG A 336 -8.18 5.77 -8.56
N TRP A 337 -9.46 5.43 -8.60
CA TRP A 337 -10.11 4.49 -7.68
C TRP A 337 -9.35 3.16 -7.63
N LEU A 338 -9.19 2.56 -6.44
CA LEU A 338 -8.43 1.32 -6.25
C LEU A 338 -8.85 0.20 -7.21
N ILE A 339 -10.14 0.11 -7.54
CA ILE A 339 -10.69 -0.88 -8.47
C ILE A 339 -10.12 -0.70 -9.88
N THR A 340 -9.96 0.54 -10.35
CA THR A 340 -9.33 0.82 -11.65
C THR A 340 -7.83 0.54 -11.65
N LYS A 341 -7.14 0.78 -10.53
CA LYS A 341 -5.73 0.39 -10.35
C LYS A 341 -5.56 -1.13 -10.36
N LEU A 342 -6.47 -1.86 -9.70
CA LEU A 342 -6.53 -3.33 -9.72
C LEU A 342 -6.83 -3.88 -11.12
N GLY A 343 -7.73 -3.24 -11.88
CA GLY A 343 -8.03 -3.63 -13.27
C GLY A 343 -6.87 -3.39 -14.24
N GLU A 344 -6.19 -2.24 -14.16
CA GLU A 344 -5.01 -1.94 -14.98
C GLU A 344 -3.77 -2.75 -14.58
N ALA A 345 -3.61 -3.04 -13.29
CA ALA A 345 -2.61 -3.99 -12.82
C ALA A 345 -2.93 -5.41 -13.30
N GLY A 346 -4.21 -5.82 -13.22
CA GLY A 346 -4.70 -7.12 -13.67
C GLY A 346 -4.51 -7.32 -15.17
N THR A 347 -4.89 -6.35 -15.99
CA THR A 347 -4.68 -6.39 -17.45
C THR A 347 -3.20 -6.37 -17.82
N ARG A 348 -2.35 -5.56 -17.16
CA ARG A 348 -0.90 -5.63 -17.35
C ARG A 348 -0.32 -6.98 -16.93
N GLN A 349 -0.79 -7.54 -15.82
CA GLN A 349 -0.36 -8.84 -15.35
C GLN A 349 -0.82 -9.95 -16.31
N PHE A 350 -2.04 -9.85 -16.85
CA PHE A 350 -2.61 -10.77 -17.84
C PHE A 350 -1.80 -10.74 -19.14
N VAL A 351 -1.55 -9.55 -19.69
CA VAL A 351 -0.69 -9.38 -20.88
C VAL A 351 0.74 -9.91 -20.62
N ARG A 352 1.28 -9.72 -19.41
CA ARG A 352 2.60 -10.27 -19.04
C ARG A 352 2.58 -11.79 -18.79
N LEU A 353 1.46 -12.36 -18.37
CA LEU A 353 1.30 -13.80 -18.16
C LEU A 353 1.20 -14.54 -19.50
N PHE A 354 0.55 -13.94 -20.50
CA PHE A 354 0.39 -14.49 -21.84
C PHE A 354 1.45 -14.00 -22.85
N GLY A 355 2.22 -12.97 -22.52
CA GLY A 355 3.28 -12.43 -23.38
C GLY A 355 4.47 -13.37 -23.61
N PRO A 356 5.25 -13.13 -24.67
CA PRO A 356 6.52 -13.81 -24.91
C PRO A 356 7.58 -13.33 -23.91
N GLY A 357 8.23 -14.24 -23.19
CA GLY A 357 9.40 -13.92 -22.32
C GLY A 357 9.30 -14.31 -20.84
N TYR A 358 8.13 -14.70 -20.31
CA TYR A 358 7.97 -14.99 -18.86
C TYR A 358 7.69 -16.46 -18.54
N LEU A 359 8.61 -17.36 -18.90
CA LEU A 359 8.46 -18.81 -18.72
C LEU A 359 8.22 -19.21 -17.25
N GLY A 360 8.95 -18.60 -16.31
CA GLY A 360 8.83 -18.92 -14.88
C GLY A 360 7.44 -18.66 -14.29
N ARG A 361 6.75 -17.60 -14.74
CA ARG A 361 5.38 -17.29 -14.29
C ARG A 361 4.35 -18.26 -14.84
N LYS A 362 4.55 -18.76 -16.06
CA LYS A 362 3.69 -19.79 -16.66
C LYS A 362 3.83 -21.11 -15.89
N ILE A 363 5.05 -21.49 -15.55
CA ILE A 363 5.31 -22.69 -14.73
C ILE A 363 4.68 -22.52 -13.33
N ALA A 364 4.84 -21.37 -12.69
CA ALA A 364 4.21 -21.10 -11.39
C ALA A 364 2.67 -21.17 -11.47
N LEU A 365 2.06 -20.62 -12.53
CA LEU A 365 0.62 -20.72 -12.74
C LEU A 365 0.17 -22.17 -12.93
N ILE A 366 0.88 -22.95 -13.76
CA ILE A 366 0.60 -24.37 -13.98
C ILE A 366 0.78 -25.16 -12.67
N ALA A 367 1.81 -24.85 -11.88
CA ALA A 367 2.03 -25.49 -10.58
C ALA A 367 0.91 -25.16 -9.60
N VAL A 368 0.44 -23.91 -9.53
CA VAL A 368 -0.69 -23.50 -8.68
C VAL A 368 -2.00 -24.16 -9.15
N LEU A 369 -2.26 -24.17 -10.46
CA LEU A 369 -3.42 -24.86 -11.02
C LEU A 369 -3.36 -26.37 -10.79
N GLY A 370 -2.18 -26.97 -10.96
CA GLY A 370 -1.93 -28.39 -10.69
C GLY A 370 -2.10 -28.72 -9.21
N LEU A 371 -1.63 -27.88 -8.30
CA LEU A 371 -1.83 -28.03 -6.86
C LEU A 371 -3.32 -27.91 -6.50
N GLY A 372 -4.02 -26.92 -7.07
CA GLY A 372 -5.47 -26.79 -6.90
C GLY A 372 -6.24 -28.00 -7.42
N LEU A 373 -5.85 -28.52 -8.59
CA LEU A 373 -6.43 -29.73 -9.17
C LEU A 373 -6.13 -30.96 -8.32
N PHE A 374 -4.91 -31.09 -7.80
CA PHE A 374 -4.51 -32.18 -6.91
C PHE A 374 -5.37 -32.19 -5.65
N PHE A 375 -5.52 -31.05 -4.95
CA PHE A 375 -6.38 -30.97 -3.76
C PHE A 375 -7.87 -31.15 -4.06
N TRP A 376 -8.29 -30.88 -5.30
CA TRP A 376 -9.66 -31.12 -5.75
C TRP A 376 -9.98 -32.62 -5.92
N PHE A 377 -9.04 -33.40 -6.48
CA PHE A 377 -9.24 -34.82 -6.76
C PHE A 377 -8.73 -35.77 -5.66
N ALA A 378 -7.75 -35.34 -4.86
CA ALA A 378 -7.21 -36.16 -3.79
C ALA A 378 -8.23 -36.35 -2.66
N THR A 379 -8.45 -37.60 -2.26
CA THR A 379 -9.22 -37.98 -1.08
C THR A 379 -8.29 -38.25 0.10
N GLY A 380 -8.79 -38.03 1.32
CA GLY A 380 -8.10 -38.35 2.56
C GLY A 380 -9.09 -38.77 3.63
N ALA A 381 -8.59 -39.50 4.63
CA ALA A 381 -9.38 -39.90 5.80
C ALA A 381 -9.69 -38.67 6.66
N ASP A 382 -10.98 -38.35 6.83
CA ASP A 382 -11.45 -37.33 7.74
C ASP A 382 -11.52 -37.93 9.15
N ARG A 383 -10.76 -37.37 10.09
CA ARG A 383 -10.71 -37.82 11.48
C ARG A 383 -11.21 -36.74 12.40
N ILE A 384 -12.18 -37.06 13.24
CA ILE A 384 -12.72 -36.15 14.26
C ILE A 384 -11.90 -36.34 15.52
N SER A 385 -11.27 -35.26 15.99
CA SER A 385 -10.56 -35.26 17.26
C SER A 385 -11.56 -34.99 18.39
N ALA A 386 -11.49 -35.78 19.45
CA ALA A 386 -12.29 -35.63 20.66
C ALA A 386 -11.41 -35.89 21.88
N GLU A 387 -11.75 -35.27 23.01
CA GLU A 387 -11.13 -35.60 24.29
C GLU A 387 -11.80 -36.86 24.84
N GLY A 388 -11.00 -37.82 25.30
CA GLY A 388 -11.47 -39.12 25.73
C GLY A 388 -11.06 -39.44 27.15
N GLN A 389 -12.00 -39.94 27.95
CA GLN A 389 -11.77 -40.38 29.32
C GLN A 389 -12.22 -41.84 29.50
N VAL A 390 -11.32 -42.66 30.03
CA VAL A 390 -11.58 -44.07 30.36
C VAL A 390 -12.34 -44.14 31.67
N ALA A 391 -13.54 -44.71 31.65
CA ALA A 391 -14.34 -44.96 32.84
C ALA A 391 -14.61 -46.47 33.01
N GLY A 392 -14.76 -46.94 34.24
CA GLY A 392 -15.29 -48.27 34.50
C GLY A 392 -16.69 -48.43 33.92
N ARG A 393 -16.99 -49.58 33.31
CA ARG A 393 -18.31 -49.90 32.75
C ARG A 393 -19.40 -49.86 33.83
N VAL A 394 -19.08 -50.32 35.04
CA VAL A 394 -19.95 -50.27 36.22
C VAL A 394 -19.16 -49.68 37.37
N GLN A 395 -19.72 -48.69 38.06
CA GLN A 395 -19.19 -48.22 39.34
C GLN A 395 -20.25 -48.47 40.41
N ARG A 396 -19.84 -49.08 41.53
CA ARG A 396 -20.72 -49.24 42.69
C ARG A 396 -20.14 -48.51 43.88
N THR A 397 -20.91 -47.56 44.39
CA THR A 397 -20.62 -46.87 45.63
C THR A 397 -21.09 -47.73 46.80
N VAL A 398 -20.17 -48.05 47.70
CA VAL A 398 -20.44 -48.67 48.99
C VAL A 398 -20.75 -47.54 49.97
N ALA A 399 -22.01 -47.45 50.37
CA ALA A 399 -22.51 -46.36 51.22
C ALA A 399 -22.79 -46.84 52.65
N ALA A 400 -22.75 -45.91 53.60
CA ALA A 400 -23.09 -46.18 55.00
C ALA A 400 -24.58 -46.58 55.14
N PRO A 401 -24.90 -47.73 55.76
CA PRO A 401 -26.29 -48.21 55.85
C PRO A 401 -27.07 -47.57 57.00
N TYR A 402 -26.40 -46.99 57.98
CA TYR A 402 -26.96 -46.31 59.15
C TYR A 402 -25.95 -45.29 59.71
N ASP A 403 -26.40 -44.43 60.63
CA ASP A 403 -25.56 -43.42 61.28
C ASP A 403 -24.65 -44.07 62.34
N GLY A 404 -23.35 -43.83 62.29
CA GLY A 404 -22.40 -44.46 63.20
C GLY A 404 -20.99 -43.93 63.07
N PHE A 405 -20.01 -44.65 63.61
CA PHE A 405 -18.58 -44.30 63.52
C PHE A 405 -17.82 -45.36 62.74
N ILE A 406 -16.77 -44.96 62.03
CA ILE A 406 -15.89 -45.91 61.32
C ILE A 406 -14.97 -46.60 62.34
N ALA A 407 -15.12 -47.91 62.54
CA ALA A 407 -14.26 -48.68 63.44
C ALA A 407 -12.96 -49.13 62.76
N ALA A 408 -13.03 -49.54 61.48
CA ALA A 408 -11.86 -49.95 60.71
C ALA A 408 -12.05 -49.71 59.21
N ALA A 409 -10.98 -49.30 58.54
CA ALA A 409 -10.88 -49.20 57.09
C ALA A 409 -9.79 -50.16 56.60
N LEU A 410 -10.22 -51.27 55.97
CA LEU A 410 -9.34 -52.37 55.54
C LEU A 410 -8.92 -52.28 54.07
N ALA A 411 -9.60 -51.45 53.29
CA ALA A 411 -9.27 -51.17 51.90
C ALA A 411 -9.13 -49.67 51.67
N ARG A 412 -8.25 -49.30 50.74
CA ARG A 412 -7.99 -47.93 50.31
C ARG A 412 -8.13 -47.81 48.80
N ALA A 413 -8.29 -46.58 48.31
CA ALA A 413 -8.23 -46.31 46.88
C ALA A 413 -6.92 -46.87 46.27
N GLY A 414 -7.05 -47.64 45.20
CA GLY A 414 -5.96 -48.35 44.53
C GLY A 414 -5.80 -49.83 44.94
N ASP A 415 -6.48 -50.31 45.99
CA ASP A 415 -6.39 -51.72 46.38
C ASP A 415 -7.30 -52.61 45.51
N PRO A 416 -6.79 -53.76 45.02
CA PRO A 416 -7.64 -54.78 44.40
C PRO A 416 -8.44 -55.51 45.48
N VAL A 417 -9.73 -55.73 45.22
CA VAL A 417 -10.67 -56.36 46.16
C VAL A 417 -11.40 -57.51 45.49
N THR A 418 -11.68 -58.54 46.28
CA THR A 418 -12.45 -59.71 45.85
C THR A 418 -13.89 -59.63 46.36
N GLN A 419 -14.84 -60.23 45.65
CA GLN A 419 -16.25 -60.25 46.02
C GLN A 419 -16.43 -60.79 47.45
N GLY A 420 -17.13 -60.02 48.29
CA GLY A 420 -17.37 -60.37 49.69
C GLY A 420 -16.23 -60.00 50.65
N GLN A 421 -15.09 -59.49 50.16
CA GLN A 421 -14.02 -58.99 51.01
C GLN A 421 -14.48 -57.80 51.83
N LEU A 422 -14.20 -57.81 53.13
CA LEU A 422 -14.53 -56.71 54.04
C LEU A 422 -13.69 -55.47 53.70
N LEU A 423 -14.36 -54.36 53.43
CA LEU A 423 -13.75 -53.08 53.06
C LEU A 423 -13.72 -52.11 54.24
N VAL A 424 -14.88 -51.95 54.89
CA VAL A 424 -15.08 -51.02 56.01
C VAL A 424 -15.93 -51.70 57.07
N GLN A 425 -15.58 -51.48 58.33
CA GLN A 425 -16.38 -51.89 59.47
C GLN A 425 -16.82 -50.65 60.25
N LEU A 426 -18.12 -50.51 60.47
CA LEU A 426 -18.69 -49.53 61.39
C LEU A 426 -18.62 -50.04 62.83
N ASP A 427 -18.58 -49.12 63.80
CA ASP A 427 -18.62 -49.47 65.21
C ASP A 427 -19.93 -50.18 65.54
N ASP A 428 -19.80 -51.43 65.98
CA ASP A 428 -20.89 -52.35 66.24
C ASP A 428 -21.06 -52.62 67.75
N ARG A 429 -20.27 -51.96 68.62
CA ARG A 429 -20.23 -52.24 70.07
C ARG A 429 -21.58 -52.03 70.75
N GLU A 430 -22.26 -50.92 70.44
CA GLU A 430 -23.58 -50.61 71.01
C GLU A 430 -24.62 -51.63 70.55
N MET A 431 -24.61 -51.99 69.26
CA MET A 431 -25.51 -53.00 68.69
C MET A 431 -25.23 -54.40 69.26
N ALA A 432 -23.97 -54.75 69.50
CA ALA A 432 -23.58 -56.02 70.09
C ALA A 432 -24.02 -56.12 71.56
N LEU A 433 -23.93 -55.02 72.32
CA LEU A 433 -24.42 -54.94 73.69
C LEU A 433 -25.94 -55.04 73.74
N GLU A 434 -26.63 -54.34 72.85
CA GLU A 434 -28.09 -54.38 72.74
C GLU A 434 -28.59 -55.78 72.36
N ARG A 435 -27.92 -56.45 71.42
CA ARG A 435 -28.18 -57.86 71.10
C ARG A 435 -28.06 -58.75 72.33
N LEU A 436 -27.01 -58.59 73.14
CA LEU A 436 -26.81 -59.38 74.35
C LEU A 436 -27.93 -59.16 75.37
N ARG A 437 -28.38 -57.90 75.52
CA ARG A 437 -29.53 -57.54 76.37
C ARG A 437 -30.80 -58.25 75.91
N LEU A 438 -31.10 -58.21 74.61
CA LEU A 438 -32.29 -58.84 74.02
C LEU A 438 -32.24 -60.38 74.13
N VAL A 439 -31.08 -61.00 73.93
CA VAL A 439 -30.90 -62.45 74.12
C VAL A 439 -31.19 -62.87 75.57
N THR A 440 -30.73 -62.06 76.54
CA THR A 440 -30.99 -62.29 77.97
C THR A 440 -32.47 -62.12 78.31
N GLU A 441 -33.12 -61.10 77.75
CA GLU A 441 -34.55 -60.86 77.93
C GLU A 441 -35.38 -62.01 77.36
N ARG A 442 -35.09 -62.45 76.13
CA ARG A 442 -35.72 -63.64 75.53
C ARG A 442 -35.55 -64.87 76.43
N GLN A 443 -34.37 -65.09 77.00
CA GLN A 443 -34.12 -66.23 77.91
C GLN A 443 -34.91 -66.10 79.21
N ARG A 444 -35.03 -64.90 79.78
CA ARG A 444 -35.87 -64.65 80.95
C ARG A 444 -37.34 -64.96 80.65
N GLN A 445 -37.85 -64.47 79.51
CA GLN A 445 -39.23 -64.74 79.10
C GLN A 445 -39.49 -66.22 78.82
N GLN A 446 -38.49 -66.94 78.31
CA GLN A 446 -38.56 -68.40 78.17
C GLN A 446 -38.72 -69.11 79.52
N ILE A 447 -37.95 -68.69 80.54
CA ILE A 447 -38.07 -69.28 81.89
C ILE A 447 -39.46 -68.99 82.48
N GLU A 448 -39.99 -67.77 82.34
CA GLU A 448 -41.34 -67.44 82.84
C GLU A 448 -42.44 -68.15 82.04
N TYR A 449 -42.27 -68.32 80.73
CA TYR A 449 -43.15 -69.14 79.89
C TYR A 449 -43.22 -70.58 80.39
N ASP A 450 -42.07 -71.20 80.66
CA ASP A 450 -41.98 -72.57 81.17
C ASP A 450 -42.64 -72.69 82.55
N ARG A 451 -42.49 -71.68 83.41
CA ARG A 451 -43.19 -71.60 84.71
C ARG A 451 -44.70 -71.45 84.56
N ALA A 452 -45.18 -70.60 83.66
CA ALA A 452 -46.60 -70.41 83.39
C ALA A 452 -47.25 -71.70 82.83
N LEU A 453 -46.53 -72.41 81.95
CA LEU A 453 -46.92 -73.74 81.48
C LEU A 453 -47.01 -74.76 82.63
N ALA A 454 -46.01 -74.79 83.52
CA ALA A 454 -46.01 -75.67 84.69
C ALA A 454 -47.15 -75.36 85.67
N ALA A 455 -47.49 -74.08 85.85
CA ALA A 455 -48.62 -73.61 86.64
C ALA A 455 -49.99 -73.78 85.96
N ARG A 456 -50.03 -74.24 84.71
CA ARG A 456 -51.23 -74.38 83.85
C ARG A 456 -51.98 -73.06 83.58
N ASP A 457 -51.30 -71.93 83.70
CA ASP A 457 -51.86 -70.63 83.34
C ASP A 457 -51.71 -70.37 81.84
N ARG A 458 -52.77 -70.68 81.08
CA ARG A 458 -52.77 -70.51 79.63
C ARG A 458 -52.74 -69.06 79.19
N ALA A 459 -53.31 -68.14 79.98
CA ALA A 459 -53.33 -66.73 79.62
C ALA A 459 -51.92 -66.14 79.75
N GLU A 460 -51.25 -66.41 80.87
CA GLU A 460 -49.87 -65.98 81.10
C GLU A 460 -48.89 -66.63 80.11
N ALA A 461 -49.04 -67.94 79.84
CA ALA A 461 -48.18 -68.62 78.86
C ALA A 461 -48.33 -68.03 77.43
N GLN A 462 -49.54 -67.64 77.01
CA GLN A 462 -49.72 -66.98 75.70
C GLN A 462 -49.12 -65.58 75.68
N ALA A 463 -49.24 -64.81 76.77
CA ALA A 463 -48.61 -63.50 76.89
C ALA A 463 -47.08 -63.60 76.80
N ARG A 464 -46.46 -64.51 77.56
CA ARG A 464 -45.01 -64.76 77.52
C ARG A 464 -44.53 -65.24 76.15
N ARG A 465 -45.33 -66.06 75.46
CA ARG A 465 -45.02 -66.49 74.09
C ARG A 465 -44.99 -65.31 73.10
N ALA A 466 -45.91 -64.35 73.24
CA ALA A 466 -45.91 -63.15 72.42
C ALA A 466 -44.67 -62.27 72.71
N GLU A 467 -44.28 -62.13 73.98
CA GLU A 467 -43.07 -61.42 74.38
C GLU A 467 -41.78 -62.09 73.85
N ILE A 468 -41.71 -63.42 73.88
CA ILE A 468 -40.60 -64.17 73.27
C ILE A 468 -40.53 -63.90 71.76
N ALA A 469 -41.66 -63.97 71.05
CA ALA A 469 -41.71 -63.70 69.61
C ALA A 469 -41.31 -62.25 69.27
N GLN A 470 -41.68 -61.29 70.13
CA GLN A 470 -41.23 -59.91 70.00
C GLN A 470 -39.70 -59.80 70.17
N ALA A 471 -39.15 -60.39 71.25
CA ALA A 471 -37.71 -60.36 71.49
C ALA A 471 -36.91 -61.05 70.37
N GLU A 472 -37.43 -62.14 69.80
CA GLU A 472 -36.83 -62.80 68.63
C GLU A 472 -36.82 -61.89 67.38
N ALA A 473 -37.91 -61.15 67.13
CA ALA A 473 -37.97 -60.19 66.04
C ALA A 473 -36.97 -59.02 66.23
N GLU A 474 -36.83 -58.53 67.46
CA GLU A 474 -35.85 -57.50 67.82
C GLU A 474 -34.40 -58.00 67.66
N ILE A 475 -34.11 -59.23 68.10
CA ILE A 475 -32.79 -59.87 67.88
C ILE A 475 -32.51 -59.99 66.39
N ALA A 476 -33.47 -60.45 65.58
CA ALA A 476 -33.30 -60.58 64.14
C ALA A 476 -33.05 -59.23 63.45
N LEU A 477 -33.68 -58.15 63.93
CA LEU A 477 -33.43 -56.79 63.44
C LEU A 477 -32.01 -56.34 63.75
N ILE A 478 -31.55 -56.51 65.00
CA ILE A 478 -30.18 -56.15 65.40
C ILE A 478 -29.15 -57.02 64.66
N ASP A 479 -29.40 -58.31 64.47
CA ASP A 479 -28.53 -59.19 63.67
C ASP A 479 -28.38 -58.68 62.24
N LYS A 480 -29.46 -58.19 61.63
CA LYS A 480 -29.40 -57.58 60.29
C LYS A 480 -28.66 -56.24 60.27
N GLN A 481 -28.72 -55.46 61.35
CA GLN A 481 -27.95 -54.22 61.48
C GLN A 481 -26.45 -54.52 61.63
N LEU A 482 -26.09 -55.50 62.46
CA LEU A 482 -24.72 -55.99 62.63
C LEU A 482 -24.13 -56.56 61.34
N GLU A 483 -24.93 -57.30 60.55
CA GLU A 483 -24.51 -57.77 59.23
C GLU A 483 -24.20 -56.59 58.30
N ARG A 484 -25.02 -55.53 58.34
CA ARG A 484 -24.83 -54.29 57.56
C ARG A 484 -23.69 -53.41 58.09
N ALA A 485 -23.24 -53.59 59.33
CA ALA A 485 -22.07 -52.91 59.87
C ALA A 485 -20.78 -53.27 59.12
N ARG A 486 -20.77 -54.44 58.46
CA ARG A 486 -19.66 -54.99 57.71
C ARG A 486 -19.86 -54.76 56.22
N LEU A 487 -19.23 -53.71 55.71
CA LEU A 487 -19.34 -53.31 54.31
C LEU A 487 -18.33 -54.10 53.48
N SER A 488 -18.84 -54.97 52.61
CA SER A 488 -18.04 -55.84 51.76
C SER A 488 -18.11 -55.45 50.29
N ALA A 489 -17.12 -55.89 49.51
CA ALA A 489 -17.06 -55.63 48.08
C ALA A 489 -18.19 -56.37 47.33
N PRO A 490 -18.96 -55.68 46.46
CA PRO A 490 -20.07 -56.29 45.74
C PRO A 490 -19.63 -57.25 44.62
N PHE A 491 -18.40 -57.10 44.11
CA PHE A 491 -17.80 -57.89 43.04
C PHE A 491 -16.26 -57.75 43.09
N ASP A 492 -15.55 -58.58 42.33
CA ASP A 492 -14.10 -58.46 42.13
C ASP A 492 -13.76 -57.18 41.35
N GLY A 493 -12.83 -56.36 41.85
CA GLY A 493 -12.51 -55.08 41.21
C GLY A 493 -11.44 -54.26 41.93
N LEU A 494 -11.38 -52.98 41.58
CA LEU A 494 -10.46 -52.00 42.13
C LEU A 494 -11.24 -50.90 42.86
N VAL A 495 -10.76 -50.50 44.04
CA VAL A 495 -11.30 -49.32 44.74
C VAL A 495 -10.81 -48.05 44.02
N ILE A 496 -11.73 -47.29 43.41
CA ILE A 496 -11.41 -46.08 42.65
C ILE A 496 -11.22 -44.87 43.57
N SER A 497 -12.08 -44.74 44.58
CA SER A 497 -12.16 -43.54 45.40
C SER A 497 -12.55 -43.84 46.85
N GLY A 498 -12.07 -43.01 47.76
CA GLY A 498 -12.30 -43.09 49.20
C GLY A 498 -11.05 -43.60 49.92
N ASP A 499 -10.43 -42.72 50.71
CA ASP A 499 -9.39 -43.09 51.66
C ASP A 499 -9.90 -42.78 53.07
N LEU A 500 -10.39 -43.82 53.74
CA LEU A 500 -10.95 -43.73 55.08
C LEU A 500 -9.90 -44.01 56.15
N SER A 501 -8.63 -44.19 55.79
CA SER A 501 -7.56 -44.50 56.75
C SER A 501 -7.35 -43.37 57.77
N GLN A 502 -7.59 -42.12 57.37
CA GLN A 502 -7.53 -40.95 58.26
C GLN A 502 -8.88 -40.63 58.94
N SER A 503 -9.95 -41.31 58.54
CA SER A 503 -11.31 -41.10 59.05
C SER A 503 -11.75 -42.17 60.05
N ILE A 504 -10.83 -43.00 60.54
CA ILE A 504 -11.11 -43.98 61.60
C ILE A 504 -11.56 -43.22 62.86
N GLY A 505 -12.73 -43.57 63.38
CA GLY A 505 -13.39 -42.87 64.49
C GLY A 505 -14.24 -41.66 64.08
N ALA A 506 -14.30 -41.31 62.80
CA ALA A 506 -15.18 -40.25 62.31
C ALA A 506 -16.64 -40.73 62.24
N SER A 507 -17.58 -39.82 62.46
CA SER A 507 -19.02 -40.07 62.31
C SER A 507 -19.41 -40.07 60.83
N VAL A 508 -20.27 -41.01 60.45
CA VAL A 508 -20.88 -41.13 59.12
C VAL A 508 -22.39 -41.17 59.24
N ALA A 509 -23.08 -40.59 58.27
CA ALA A 509 -24.53 -40.62 58.17
C ALA A 509 -24.99 -41.68 57.16
N ARG A 510 -26.21 -42.16 57.32
CA ARG A 510 -26.83 -43.10 56.39
C ARG A 510 -26.87 -42.49 54.98
N GLY A 511 -26.28 -43.21 54.02
CA GLY A 511 -26.20 -42.81 52.62
C GLY A 511 -24.87 -42.17 52.23
N ASP A 512 -23.99 -41.87 53.18
CA ASP A 512 -22.66 -41.33 52.88
C ASP A 512 -21.87 -42.30 52.00
N ALA A 513 -21.30 -41.78 50.92
CA ALA A 513 -20.45 -42.54 50.00
C ALA A 513 -19.08 -42.78 50.64
N LEU A 514 -18.80 -44.02 51.03
CA LEU A 514 -17.57 -44.37 51.75
C LEU A 514 -16.45 -44.77 50.77
N LEU A 515 -16.73 -45.73 49.89
CA LEU A 515 -15.79 -46.23 48.89
C LEU A 515 -16.53 -46.44 47.56
N THR A 516 -15.83 -46.31 46.43
CA THR A 516 -16.36 -46.69 45.11
C THR A 516 -15.53 -47.80 44.50
N VAL A 517 -16.16 -48.88 44.07
CA VAL A 517 -15.51 -50.05 43.47
C VAL A 517 -15.92 -50.17 42.00
N ALA A 518 -14.97 -50.48 41.12
CA ALA A 518 -15.22 -50.81 39.71
C ALA A 518 -14.51 -52.10 39.28
N PRO A 519 -15.10 -52.89 38.38
CA PRO A 519 -14.49 -54.10 37.86
C PRO A 519 -13.27 -53.74 37.00
N THR A 520 -12.25 -54.59 37.05
CA THR A 520 -11.04 -54.50 36.21
C THR A 520 -11.29 -55.16 34.86
N GLY A 521 -10.82 -54.54 33.77
CA GLY A 521 -10.93 -55.08 32.40
C GLY A 521 -12.19 -54.69 31.62
N GLU A 522 -13.27 -54.28 32.28
CA GLU A 522 -14.48 -53.75 31.63
C GLU A 522 -14.52 -52.22 31.66
N TYR A 523 -13.98 -51.59 30.62
CA TYR A 523 -13.97 -50.13 30.48
C TYR A 523 -14.93 -49.64 29.39
N ARG A 524 -15.48 -48.46 29.62
CA ARG A 524 -16.16 -47.64 28.62
C ARG A 524 -15.35 -46.37 28.38
N LEU A 525 -15.36 -45.91 27.15
CA LEU A 525 -14.71 -44.66 26.76
C LEU A 525 -15.78 -43.58 26.63
N GLY A 526 -15.68 -42.53 27.43
CA GLY A 526 -16.44 -41.31 27.23
C GLY A 526 -15.65 -40.35 26.36
N LEU A 527 -16.25 -39.86 25.28
CA LEU A 527 -15.65 -38.93 24.33
C LEU A 527 -16.44 -37.62 24.34
N ASP A 528 -15.75 -36.50 24.43
CA ASP A 528 -16.34 -35.18 24.33
C ASP A 528 -16.08 -34.63 22.92
N VAL A 529 -17.11 -34.63 22.09
CA VAL A 529 -17.06 -34.22 20.69
C VAL A 529 -17.64 -32.81 20.53
N ASP A 530 -16.90 -31.93 19.85
CA ASP A 530 -17.35 -30.57 19.53
C ASP A 530 -18.68 -30.55 18.73
N GLU A 531 -19.61 -29.67 19.11
CA GLU A 531 -20.92 -29.52 18.45
C GLU A 531 -20.84 -29.34 16.93
N ARG A 532 -19.75 -28.77 16.41
CA ARG A 532 -19.56 -28.54 14.97
C ARG A 532 -19.31 -29.84 14.20
N ARG A 533 -18.88 -30.90 14.89
CA ARG A 533 -18.50 -32.19 14.31
C ARG A 533 -19.41 -33.35 14.71
N ILE A 534 -20.30 -33.16 15.69
CA ILE A 534 -21.19 -34.23 16.16
C ILE A 534 -22.06 -34.85 15.06
N ALA A 535 -22.49 -34.04 14.07
CA ALA A 535 -23.32 -34.52 12.96
C ALA A 535 -22.61 -35.53 12.03
N ASP A 536 -21.27 -35.60 12.07
CA ASP A 536 -20.51 -36.60 11.31
C ASP A 536 -20.33 -37.91 12.11
N VAL A 537 -20.60 -37.90 13.42
CA VAL A 537 -20.40 -39.06 14.31
C VAL A 537 -21.63 -39.95 14.31
N HIS A 538 -21.44 -41.25 14.07
CA HIS A 538 -22.51 -42.24 14.03
C HIS A 538 -22.12 -43.48 14.86
N PRO A 539 -23.10 -44.16 15.50
CA PRO A 539 -22.85 -45.45 16.13
C PRO A 539 -22.28 -46.47 15.12
N GLY A 540 -21.31 -47.28 15.58
CA GLY A 540 -20.57 -48.25 14.76
C GLY A 540 -19.30 -47.71 14.09
N GLN A 541 -18.98 -46.42 14.25
CA GLN A 541 -17.72 -45.88 13.76
C GLN A 541 -16.54 -46.34 14.61
N SER A 542 -15.45 -46.72 13.94
CA SER A 542 -14.19 -47.06 14.60
C SER A 542 -13.35 -45.81 14.88
N GLY A 543 -12.55 -45.87 15.93
CA GLY A 543 -11.58 -44.85 16.26
C GLY A 543 -10.38 -45.40 17.01
N THR A 544 -9.43 -44.53 17.31
CA THR A 544 -8.26 -44.85 18.13
C THR A 544 -8.10 -43.83 19.23
N LEU A 545 -8.01 -44.30 20.47
CA LEU A 545 -7.69 -43.51 21.64
C LEU A 545 -6.19 -43.59 21.91
N VAL A 546 -5.54 -42.46 22.11
CA VAL A 546 -4.18 -42.40 22.63
C VAL A 546 -4.23 -41.73 24.01
N PRO A 547 -4.11 -42.52 25.10
CA PRO A 547 -4.03 -41.98 26.46
C PRO A 547 -2.78 -41.12 26.66
N THR A 548 -2.89 -40.04 27.41
CA THR A 548 -1.75 -39.15 27.73
C THR A 548 -0.65 -39.89 28.47
N ALA A 549 -1.01 -40.90 29.28
CA ALA A 549 -0.06 -41.75 30.00
C ALA A 549 0.69 -42.75 29.10
N LEU A 550 0.18 -43.05 27.89
CA LEU A 550 0.68 -44.07 26.99
C LEU A 550 0.69 -43.56 25.53
N PRO A 551 1.51 -42.54 25.19
CA PRO A 551 1.47 -41.89 23.88
C PRO A 551 1.87 -42.80 22.71
N ASP A 552 2.66 -43.85 22.97
CA ASP A 552 3.13 -44.78 21.94
C ASP A 552 2.12 -45.90 21.62
N HIS A 553 1.02 -46.01 22.38
CA HIS A 553 0.07 -47.12 22.28
C HIS A 553 -1.35 -46.60 22.01
N GLY A 554 -1.87 -46.92 20.82
CA GLY A 554 -3.24 -46.60 20.44
C GLY A 554 -4.20 -47.74 20.75
N PHE A 555 -5.31 -47.43 21.42
CA PHE A 555 -6.36 -48.40 21.76
C PHE A 555 -7.53 -48.24 20.80
N PRO A 556 -7.84 -49.25 19.97
CA PRO A 556 -8.98 -49.19 19.06
C PRO A 556 -10.29 -49.28 19.85
N PHE A 557 -11.26 -48.48 19.43
CA PHE A 557 -12.60 -48.46 19.99
C PHE A 557 -13.67 -48.35 18.90
N GLU A 558 -14.90 -48.68 19.27
CA GLU A 558 -16.09 -48.52 18.43
C GLU A 558 -17.12 -47.68 19.19
N VAL A 559 -17.71 -46.70 18.50
CA VAL A 559 -18.76 -45.84 19.06
C VAL A 559 -20.04 -46.64 19.26
N THR A 560 -20.52 -46.73 20.49
CA THR A 560 -21.72 -47.51 20.84
C THR A 560 -22.96 -46.65 20.91
N GLN A 561 -22.85 -45.46 21.50
CA GLN A 561 -23.99 -44.59 21.75
C GLN A 561 -23.60 -43.12 21.73
N ILE A 562 -24.51 -42.26 21.28
CA ILE A 562 -24.37 -40.81 21.34
C ILE A 562 -25.42 -40.30 22.33
N THR A 563 -25.01 -39.59 23.38
CA THR A 563 -25.96 -38.96 24.31
C THR A 563 -26.44 -37.65 23.68
N PRO A 564 -27.73 -37.50 23.35
CA PRO A 564 -28.25 -36.34 22.64
C PRO A 564 -28.49 -35.14 23.59
N VAL A 565 -27.56 -34.90 24.51
CA VAL A 565 -27.60 -33.79 25.46
C VAL A 565 -26.26 -33.08 25.36
N ALA A 566 -26.32 -31.79 25.02
CA ALA A 566 -25.14 -30.94 24.96
C ALA A 566 -24.72 -30.54 26.37
N GLU A 567 -23.43 -30.64 26.65
CA GLU A 567 -22.80 -30.16 27.87
C GLU A 567 -21.92 -28.94 27.54
N TYR A 568 -21.86 -27.97 28.45
CA TYR A 568 -21.03 -26.80 28.28
C TYR A 568 -19.78 -26.95 29.16
N GLY A 569 -18.62 -27.05 28.53
CA GLY A 569 -17.32 -27.21 29.20
C GLY A 569 -16.24 -26.39 28.50
N ASP A 570 -15.36 -25.75 29.27
CA ASP A 570 -14.19 -24.99 28.76
C ASP A 570 -14.46 -24.00 27.62
N GLY A 571 -15.65 -23.37 27.63
CA GLY A 571 -16.02 -22.35 26.64
C GLY A 571 -16.51 -22.92 25.29
N ALA A 572 -16.74 -24.23 25.22
CA ALA A 572 -17.28 -24.91 24.05
C ALA A 572 -18.49 -25.78 24.42
N THR A 573 -19.41 -25.93 23.47
CA THR A 573 -20.49 -26.91 23.57
C THR A 573 -19.98 -28.26 23.06
N THR A 574 -20.03 -29.29 23.89
CA THR A 574 -19.65 -30.66 23.53
C THR A 574 -20.81 -31.63 23.70
N PHE A 575 -20.73 -32.75 23.00
CA PHE A 575 -21.64 -33.87 23.12
C PHE A 575 -20.89 -35.09 23.63
N ARG A 576 -21.44 -35.73 24.67
CA ARG A 576 -20.88 -36.95 25.24
C ARG A 576 -21.22 -38.15 24.35
N VAL A 577 -20.18 -38.79 23.83
CA VAL A 577 -20.27 -40.01 23.02
C VAL A 577 -19.65 -41.16 23.81
N GLU A 578 -20.35 -42.29 23.87
CA GLU A 578 -19.86 -43.49 24.53
C GLU A 578 -19.31 -44.48 23.49
N ALA A 579 -18.18 -45.09 23.81
CA ALA A 579 -17.52 -46.09 22.99
C ALA A 579 -17.05 -47.29 23.83
N SER A 580 -16.96 -48.45 23.19
CA SER A 580 -16.37 -49.65 23.75
C SER A 580 -15.04 -49.98 23.09
N PHE A 581 -14.05 -50.39 23.87
CA PHE A 581 -12.78 -50.87 23.34
C PHE A 581 -12.96 -52.24 22.67
N THR A 582 -12.28 -52.45 21.54
CA THR A 582 -12.31 -53.72 20.80
C THR A 582 -11.01 -54.54 20.97
N GLY A 583 -9.98 -53.94 21.56
CA GLY A 583 -8.65 -54.55 21.78
C GLY A 583 -8.37 -54.93 23.23
N ASP A 584 -7.10 -55.26 23.51
CA ASP A 584 -6.63 -55.54 24.86
C ASP A 584 -6.64 -54.26 25.73
N THR A 585 -7.39 -54.31 26.83
CA THR A 585 -7.59 -53.21 27.76
C THR A 585 -6.76 -53.35 29.04
N ALA A 586 -5.92 -54.38 29.18
CA ALA A 586 -5.20 -54.67 30.42
C ALA A 586 -4.26 -53.54 30.89
N ALA A 587 -3.73 -52.74 29.95
CA ALA A 587 -2.87 -51.60 30.25
C ALA A 587 -3.63 -50.32 30.63
N LEU A 588 -4.95 -50.28 30.40
CA LEU A 588 -5.78 -49.11 30.71
C LEU A 588 -6.17 -49.12 32.18
N GLN A 589 -6.23 -47.92 32.77
CA GLN A 589 -6.76 -47.73 34.12
C GLN A 589 -7.95 -46.76 34.07
N PRO A 590 -8.96 -46.94 34.93
CA PRO A 590 -10.02 -45.95 35.11
C PRO A 590 -9.45 -44.57 35.43
N GLY A 591 -10.02 -43.53 34.84
CA GLY A 591 -9.60 -42.14 35.01
C GLY A 591 -8.50 -41.68 34.04
N MET A 592 -7.97 -42.55 33.18
CA MET A 592 -7.04 -42.12 32.13
C MET A 592 -7.72 -41.21 31.12
N GLU A 593 -7.07 -40.09 30.82
CA GLU A 593 -7.50 -39.13 29.80
C GLU A 593 -6.57 -39.19 28.58
N GLY A 594 -7.08 -38.80 27.41
CA GLY A 594 -6.32 -38.81 26.17
C GLY A 594 -7.07 -38.18 25.01
N VAL A 595 -6.44 -38.25 23.84
CA VAL A 595 -7.03 -37.74 22.59
C VAL A 595 -7.51 -38.93 21.77
N ALA A 596 -8.79 -38.90 21.40
CA ALA A 596 -9.42 -39.89 20.55
C ALA A 596 -9.59 -39.32 19.13
N LYS A 597 -9.33 -40.16 18.12
CA LYS A 597 -9.64 -39.86 16.73
C LYS A 597 -10.68 -40.84 16.21
N ILE A 598 -11.85 -40.33 15.87
CA ILE A 598 -12.96 -41.09 15.28
C ILE A 598 -12.85 -40.99 13.75
N ASP A 599 -12.92 -42.10 13.03
CA ASP A 599 -12.87 -42.12 11.57
C ASP A 599 -14.25 -41.73 10.99
N ALA A 600 -14.31 -40.60 10.27
CA ALA A 600 -15.52 -40.05 9.66
C ALA A 600 -15.63 -40.33 8.14
N GLY A 601 -14.89 -41.33 7.66
CA GLY A 601 -14.83 -41.75 6.25
C GLY A 601 -13.85 -40.96 5.39
N GLU A 602 -13.85 -41.25 4.08
CA GLU A 602 -13.01 -40.53 3.11
C GLU A 602 -13.74 -39.33 2.52
N LYS A 603 -13.10 -38.16 2.54
CA LYS A 603 -13.58 -36.93 1.90
C LYS A 603 -12.48 -36.31 1.05
N ARG A 604 -12.85 -35.41 0.14
CA ARG A 604 -11.88 -34.64 -0.67
C ARG A 604 -11.03 -33.76 0.25
N LEU A 605 -9.72 -33.70 0.03
CA LEU A 605 -8.81 -32.90 0.87
C LEU A 605 -9.22 -31.43 0.95
N ILE A 606 -9.63 -30.85 -0.18
CA ILE A 606 -10.14 -29.48 -0.20
C ILE A 606 -11.34 -29.31 0.72
N ALA A 607 -12.27 -30.26 0.74
CA ALA A 607 -13.46 -30.19 1.59
C ALA A 607 -13.11 -30.32 3.08
N ILE A 608 -12.09 -31.11 3.44
CA ILE A 608 -11.60 -31.24 4.81
C ILE A 608 -10.97 -29.90 5.26
N TRP A 609 -10.10 -29.31 4.42
CA TRP A 609 -9.35 -28.10 4.77
C TRP A 609 -10.18 -26.82 4.73
N THR A 610 -11.09 -26.68 3.76
CA THR A 610 -11.91 -25.47 3.62
C THR A 610 -13.15 -25.50 4.52
N ARG A 611 -13.44 -26.61 5.20
CA ARG A 611 -14.68 -26.80 5.98
C ARG A 611 -14.95 -25.69 7.00
N PRO A 612 -13.98 -25.29 7.86
CA PRO A 612 -14.21 -24.24 8.84
C PRO A 612 -14.59 -22.91 8.19
N MET A 613 -13.98 -22.60 7.03
CA MET A 613 -14.30 -21.38 6.28
C MET A 613 -15.65 -21.47 5.59
N THR A 614 -16.00 -22.62 5.00
CA THR A 614 -17.29 -22.79 4.33
C THR A 614 -18.46 -22.79 5.30
N ASP A 615 -18.29 -23.41 6.47
CA ASP A 615 -19.31 -23.45 7.52
C ASP A 615 -19.52 -22.05 8.11
N TRP A 616 -18.43 -21.33 8.39
CA TRP A 616 -18.48 -19.93 8.80
C TRP A 616 -19.15 -19.05 7.74
N ALA A 617 -18.77 -19.18 6.46
CA ALA A 617 -19.33 -18.39 5.38
C ALA A 617 -20.82 -18.68 5.15
N ARG A 618 -21.24 -19.95 5.29
CA ARG A 618 -22.63 -20.35 5.18
C ARG A 618 -23.46 -19.76 6.32
N LEU A 619 -22.99 -19.87 7.56
CA LEU A 619 -23.66 -19.27 8.72
C LEU A 619 -23.69 -17.74 8.64
N TRP A 620 -22.58 -17.13 8.21
CA TRP A 620 -22.51 -15.69 7.98
C TRP A 620 -23.48 -15.25 6.90
N ALA A 621 -23.51 -15.92 5.74
CA ALA A 621 -24.47 -15.62 4.68
C ALA A 621 -25.91 -15.77 5.16
N TRP A 622 -26.22 -16.82 5.92
CA TRP A 622 -27.55 -17.01 6.48
C TRP A 622 -27.94 -15.90 7.46
N ARG A 623 -27.00 -15.42 8.29
CA ARG A 623 -27.26 -14.32 9.23
C ARG A 623 -27.64 -13.01 8.54
N TRP A 624 -27.26 -12.82 7.28
CA TRP A 624 -27.47 -11.56 6.54
C TRP A 624 -28.53 -11.66 5.44
N LEU A 625 -29.09 -12.84 5.18
CA LEU A 625 -30.21 -13.02 4.25
C LEU A 625 -31.51 -12.70 4.99
N PRO A 626 -32.33 -11.72 4.51
CA PRO A 626 -33.66 -11.51 5.05
C PRO A 626 -34.56 -12.72 4.72
N GLU A 627 -35.39 -13.12 5.68
CA GLU A 627 -36.34 -14.25 5.58
C GLU A 627 -37.32 -14.15 4.40
#